data_AF-A0A1Q8AVX6-F1
#
_entry.id   AF-A0A1Q8AVX6-F1
#
_cell.length_a   1.000
_cell.length_b   1.000
_cell.length_c   1.000
_cell.angle_alpha   90.00
_cell.angle_beta   90.00
_cell.angle_gamma   90.00
#
_symmetry.space_group_name_H-M   'P 1'
#
loop_
_entity.id
_entity.type
_entity.pdbx_description
1 polymer ?
#
loop_
_entity_poly.entity_id
_entity_poly.type
_entity_poly.pdbx_seq_one_letter_code
_entity_poly.pdbx_strand_id
1 'polypeptide(L)'
;MSLDWLATVENRLAMMRARLKWARWQRLGMRIGRDVRLPLSTSVDSSYCYLITIGDRCHFGPQCLILAHDGQMDEFLDAGRVGRVVIGDGCRIGARCVILCNVEIGAGSIVEAGSVVSTSLPAGSYCAGSPARVVCSAAEYAQKIAQEASGRPRHTTETIAESLRRPETRKALREELARGIILVDKVDSAGIAPGDDQALKPWPRSGPAR
;
A
#
# COMPACT_ATOMS: atom_id res chain seq x y z
N MET A 1 -1.13 -12.01 31.89
CA MET A 1 -0.57 -11.43 30.64
C MET A 1 -1.69 -10.68 29.93
N SER A 2 -1.51 -9.39 29.62
CA SER A 2 -2.56 -8.61 28.96
C SER A 2 -2.70 -9.01 27.48
N LEU A 3 -3.91 -8.90 26.94
CA LEU A 3 -4.21 -9.13 25.51
C LEU A 3 -3.34 -8.27 24.59
N ASP A 4 -2.97 -7.05 25.03
CA ASP A 4 -2.10 -6.12 24.31
C ASP A 4 -0.67 -6.67 24.15
N TRP A 5 -0.18 -7.44 25.12
CA TRP A 5 1.14 -8.06 25.03
C TRP A 5 1.16 -9.20 24.00
N LEU A 6 0.12 -10.04 23.98
CA LEU A 6 0.00 -11.13 23.00
C LEU A 6 -0.10 -10.57 21.58
N ALA A 7 -0.94 -9.58 21.33
CA ALA A 7 -1.06 -8.92 20.02
C ALA A 7 0.27 -8.27 19.59
N THR A 8 1.02 -7.70 20.53
CA THR A 8 2.35 -7.13 20.25
C THR A 8 3.35 -8.21 19.84
N VAL A 9 3.36 -9.35 20.53
CA VAL A 9 4.23 -10.49 20.21
C VAL A 9 3.86 -11.09 18.87
N GLU A 10 2.57 -11.30 18.60
CA GLU A 10 2.07 -11.79 17.31
C GLU A 10 2.46 -10.87 16.15
N ASN A 11 2.31 -9.55 16.32
CA ASN A 11 2.75 -8.57 15.32
C ASN A 11 4.27 -8.61 15.08
N ARG A 12 5.08 -8.73 16.14
CA ARG A 12 6.54 -8.87 16.00
C ARG A 12 6.91 -10.15 15.25
N LEU A 13 6.27 -11.28 15.57
CA LEU A 13 6.48 -12.55 14.87
C LEU A 13 6.04 -12.47 13.40
N ALA A 14 4.91 -11.84 13.12
CA ALA A 14 4.44 -11.61 11.75
C ALA A 14 5.44 -10.75 10.94
N MET A 15 5.95 -9.66 11.53
CA MET A 15 6.98 -8.85 10.88
C MET A 15 8.29 -9.62 10.65
N MET A 16 8.70 -10.45 11.62
CA MET A 16 9.89 -11.29 11.46
C MET A 16 9.71 -12.30 10.31
N ARG A 17 8.56 -12.97 10.24
CA ARG A 17 8.22 -13.87 9.12
C ARG A 17 8.18 -13.14 7.78
N ALA A 18 7.65 -11.92 7.76
CA ALA A 18 7.65 -11.08 6.56
C ALA A 18 9.07 -10.78 6.10
N ARG A 19 9.94 -10.34 7.01
CA ARG A 19 11.35 -10.06 6.73
C ARG A 19 12.11 -11.28 6.19
N LEU A 20 11.88 -12.47 6.74
CA LEU A 20 12.47 -13.70 6.21
C LEU A 20 11.99 -14.00 4.79
N LYS A 21 10.69 -13.83 4.51
CA LYS A 21 10.11 -14.00 3.18
C LYS A 21 10.71 -12.99 2.18
N TRP A 22 10.84 -11.72 2.58
CA TRP A 22 11.41 -10.67 1.73
C TRP A 22 12.89 -10.88 1.48
N ALA A 23 13.66 -11.27 2.49
CA ALA A 23 15.09 -11.57 2.35
C ALA A 23 15.32 -12.66 1.30
N ARG A 24 14.42 -13.67 1.22
CA ARG A 24 14.45 -14.67 0.15
C ARG A 24 14.25 -14.02 -1.23
N TRP A 25 13.22 -13.19 -1.40
CA TRP A 25 12.97 -12.52 -2.69
C TRP A 25 14.10 -11.55 -3.08
N GLN A 26 14.67 -10.83 -2.12
CA GLN A 26 15.81 -9.95 -2.35
C GLN A 26 17.05 -10.72 -2.83
N ARG A 27 17.34 -11.90 -2.25
CA ARG A 27 18.41 -12.79 -2.74
C ARG A 27 18.14 -13.28 -4.16
N LEU A 28 16.87 -13.40 -4.55
CA LEU A 28 16.47 -13.76 -5.91
C LEU A 28 16.50 -12.57 -6.86
N GLY A 29 16.72 -11.33 -6.39
CA GLY A 29 16.88 -10.14 -7.22
C GLY A 29 15.76 -9.09 -7.07
N MET A 30 14.73 -9.34 -6.27
CA MET A 30 13.67 -8.36 -6.01
C MET A 30 14.24 -7.13 -5.30
N ARG A 31 13.81 -5.94 -5.71
CA ARG A 31 14.22 -4.68 -5.06
C ARG A 31 13.08 -4.15 -4.19
N ILE A 32 13.37 -3.90 -2.92
CA ILE A 32 12.42 -3.30 -1.97
C ILE A 32 13.15 -2.23 -1.16
N GLY A 33 12.55 -1.03 -1.12
CA GLY A 33 13.08 0.13 -0.42
C GLY A 33 12.94 0.04 1.10
N ARG A 34 13.30 1.14 1.76
CA ARG A 34 13.20 1.33 3.21
C ARG A 34 11.78 1.69 3.62
N ASP A 35 11.41 1.34 4.85
CA ASP A 35 10.12 1.69 5.45
C ASP A 35 8.88 1.25 4.64
N VAL A 36 9.02 0.13 3.91
CA VAL A 36 7.91 -0.47 3.19
C VAL A 36 7.05 -1.30 4.15
N ARG A 37 5.74 -1.00 4.19
CA ARG A 37 4.75 -1.85 4.85
C ARG A 37 4.07 -2.75 3.83
N LEU A 38 4.53 -4.00 3.76
CA LEU A 38 3.97 -5.04 2.89
C LEU A 38 3.37 -6.17 3.74
N PRO A 39 2.03 -6.29 3.86
CA PRO A 39 1.43 -7.33 4.69
C PRO A 39 1.82 -8.76 4.25
N LEU A 40 1.93 -9.69 5.20
CA LEU A 40 2.18 -11.12 4.90
C LEU A 40 1.14 -11.74 3.95
N SER A 41 -0.06 -11.19 3.97
CA SER A 41 -1.17 -11.58 3.12
C SER A 41 -1.02 -11.12 1.67
N THR A 42 -0.08 -10.22 1.36
CA THR A 42 0.22 -9.81 0.00
C THR A 42 1.10 -10.85 -0.69
N SER A 43 0.65 -11.25 -1.88
CA SER A 43 1.35 -12.20 -2.73
C SER A 43 2.22 -11.47 -3.74
N VAL A 44 3.49 -11.85 -3.78
CA VAL A 44 4.45 -11.41 -4.79
C VAL A 44 4.78 -12.62 -5.62
N ASP A 45 4.71 -12.43 -6.93
CA ASP A 45 5.13 -13.39 -7.93
C ASP A 45 6.57 -13.85 -7.68
N SER A 46 6.68 -15.05 -7.11
CA SER A 46 7.94 -15.55 -6.57
C SER A 46 8.88 -16.08 -7.65
N SER A 47 8.33 -16.53 -8.78
CA SER A 47 9.11 -17.04 -9.93
C SER A 47 9.78 -15.90 -10.71
N TYR A 48 9.15 -14.72 -10.74
CA TYR A 48 9.64 -13.54 -11.47
C TYR A 48 9.90 -12.33 -10.55
N CYS A 49 10.11 -12.56 -9.25
CA CYS A 49 10.27 -11.48 -8.26
C CYS A 49 11.44 -10.54 -8.56
N TYR A 50 12.46 -10.98 -9.31
CA TYR A 50 13.59 -10.16 -9.75
C TYR A 50 13.23 -9.05 -10.74
N LEU A 51 12.02 -9.07 -11.28
CA LEU A 51 11.46 -8.02 -12.14
C LEU A 51 10.63 -6.98 -11.36
N ILE A 52 10.50 -7.16 -10.03
CA ILE A 52 9.67 -6.32 -9.18
C ILE A 52 10.56 -5.37 -8.38
N THR A 53 10.25 -4.08 -8.47
CA THR A 53 10.88 -3.01 -7.71
C THR A 53 9.83 -2.23 -6.92
N ILE A 54 10.02 -2.12 -5.61
CA ILE A 54 9.20 -1.29 -4.71
C ILE A 54 10.11 -0.23 -4.09
N GLY A 55 9.72 1.04 -4.24
CA GLY A 55 10.42 2.21 -3.70
C GLY A 55 10.30 2.35 -2.18
N ASP A 56 10.91 3.41 -1.65
CA ASP A 56 10.92 3.73 -0.22
C ASP A 56 9.52 4.16 0.26
N ARG A 57 9.21 3.93 1.54
CA ARG A 57 8.00 4.42 2.24
C ARG A 57 6.66 4.00 1.61
N CYS A 58 6.65 2.93 0.82
CA CYS A 58 5.42 2.38 0.24
C CYS A 58 4.55 1.70 1.30
N HIS A 59 3.24 1.85 1.17
CA HIS A 59 2.26 1.25 2.07
C HIS A 59 1.26 0.42 1.28
N PHE A 60 1.12 -0.86 1.64
CA PHE A 60 0.16 -1.77 1.02
C PHE A 60 -0.93 -2.16 2.01
N GLY A 61 -2.16 -2.15 1.53
CA GLY A 61 -3.27 -2.85 2.17
C GLY A 61 -3.09 -4.37 2.10
N PRO A 62 -3.83 -5.12 2.91
CA PRO A 62 -3.74 -6.58 2.92
C PRO A 62 -4.19 -7.19 1.59
N GLN A 63 -3.71 -8.40 1.32
CA GLN A 63 -4.19 -9.26 0.22
C GLN A 63 -3.99 -8.67 -1.19
N CYS A 64 -2.96 -7.84 -1.40
CA CYS A 64 -2.61 -7.42 -2.76
C CYS A 64 -1.96 -8.57 -3.53
N LEU A 65 -1.98 -8.49 -4.86
CA LEU A 65 -1.28 -9.40 -5.76
C LEU A 65 -0.38 -8.59 -6.70
N ILE A 66 0.91 -8.91 -6.72
CA ILE A 66 1.90 -8.25 -7.58
C ILE A 66 2.47 -9.30 -8.54
N LEU A 67 2.19 -9.14 -9.84
CA LEU A 67 2.51 -10.11 -10.88
C LEU A 67 3.50 -9.52 -11.88
N ALA A 68 4.63 -10.18 -12.09
CA ALA A 68 5.58 -9.85 -13.16
C ALA A 68 5.44 -10.80 -14.36
N HIS A 69 4.56 -11.81 -14.29
CA HIS A 69 4.17 -12.67 -15.41
C HIS A 69 2.65 -12.82 -15.54
N ASP A 70 2.23 -13.22 -16.73
CA ASP A 70 0.86 -13.51 -17.11
C ASP A 70 0.86 -14.59 -18.21
N GLY A 71 0.36 -15.78 -17.90
CA GLY A 71 0.30 -16.94 -18.80
C GLY A 71 -1.05 -17.11 -19.50
N GLN A 72 -1.95 -16.11 -19.46
CA GLN A 72 -3.28 -16.25 -20.06
C GLN A 72 -3.26 -16.48 -21.58
N MET A 73 -2.17 -16.11 -22.25
CA MET A 73 -2.00 -16.25 -23.70
C MET A 73 -1.21 -17.50 -24.11
N ASP A 74 -0.82 -18.37 -23.17
CA ASP A 74 0.01 -19.53 -23.44
C ASP A 74 -0.61 -20.44 -24.53
N GLU A 75 -1.91 -20.70 -24.48
CA GLU A 75 -2.60 -21.51 -25.50
C GLU A 75 -2.81 -20.79 -26.84
N PHE A 76 -2.83 -19.46 -26.85
CA PHE A 76 -3.11 -18.66 -28.05
C PHE A 76 -1.83 -18.26 -28.80
N LEU A 77 -0.73 -18.06 -28.08
CA LEU A 77 0.53 -17.54 -28.61
C LEU A 77 1.72 -18.48 -28.38
N ASP A 78 1.51 -19.64 -27.73
CA ASP A 78 2.58 -20.52 -27.23
C ASP A 78 3.60 -19.74 -26.36
N ALA A 79 3.10 -18.71 -25.67
CA ALA A 79 3.92 -17.75 -24.95
C ALA A 79 3.15 -17.00 -23.87
N GLY A 80 3.81 -16.86 -22.71
CA GLY A 80 3.38 -16.00 -21.62
C GLY A 80 4.00 -14.60 -21.72
N ARG A 81 3.33 -13.61 -21.15
CA ARG A 81 3.85 -12.25 -21.04
C ARG A 81 4.57 -12.07 -19.72
N VAL A 82 5.82 -11.61 -19.79
CA VAL A 82 6.61 -11.22 -18.62
C VAL A 82 6.97 -9.74 -18.74
N GLY A 83 6.95 -9.01 -17.63
CA GLY A 83 7.23 -7.58 -17.64
C GLY A 83 7.55 -7.03 -16.28
N ARG A 84 8.37 -5.98 -16.24
CA ARG A 84 8.78 -5.33 -15.00
C ARG A 84 7.57 -4.70 -14.30
N VAL A 85 7.60 -4.74 -12.97
CA VAL A 85 6.68 -3.99 -12.13
C VAL A 85 7.48 -3.03 -11.28
N VAL A 86 7.23 -1.73 -11.45
CA VAL A 86 7.91 -0.69 -10.69
C VAL A 86 6.87 0.08 -9.89
N ILE A 87 7.04 0.14 -8.57
CA ILE A 87 6.21 0.92 -7.67
C ILE A 87 7.11 2.00 -7.07
N GLY A 88 6.88 3.26 -7.43
CA GLY A 88 7.70 4.38 -6.98
C GLY A 88 7.56 4.71 -5.50
N ASP A 89 8.44 5.56 -5.00
CA ASP A 89 8.49 5.96 -3.59
C ASP A 89 7.15 6.52 -3.08
N GLY A 90 6.80 6.23 -1.83
CA GLY A 90 5.66 6.81 -1.14
C GLY A 90 4.29 6.38 -1.66
N CYS A 91 4.22 5.38 -2.55
CA CYS A 91 2.93 4.89 -3.06
C CYS A 91 2.07 4.30 -1.93
N ARG A 92 0.75 4.52 -2.02
CA ARG A 92 -0.25 3.92 -1.15
C ARG A 92 -1.15 3.00 -1.97
N ILE A 93 -0.98 1.70 -1.79
CA ILE A 93 -1.74 0.67 -2.52
C ILE A 93 -2.84 0.15 -1.61
N GLY A 94 -4.11 0.34 -2.00
CA GLY A 94 -5.26 -0.11 -1.23
C GLY A 94 -5.31 -1.64 -1.06
N ALA A 95 -6.16 -2.11 -0.15
CA ALA A 95 -6.34 -3.55 0.06
C ALA A 95 -6.82 -4.26 -1.22
N ARG A 96 -6.39 -5.50 -1.43
CA ARG A 96 -6.87 -6.34 -2.55
C ARG A 96 -6.65 -5.75 -3.95
N CYS A 97 -5.63 -4.91 -4.13
CA CYS A 97 -5.23 -4.49 -5.48
C CYS A 97 -4.55 -5.64 -6.22
N VAL A 98 -4.74 -5.70 -7.54
CA VAL A 98 -3.99 -6.56 -8.44
C VAL A 98 -3.13 -5.67 -9.34
N ILE A 99 -1.82 -5.87 -9.29
CA ILE A 99 -0.84 -5.15 -10.11
C ILE A 99 -0.31 -6.14 -11.15
N LEU A 100 -0.64 -5.91 -12.42
CA LEU A 100 -0.28 -6.80 -13.53
C LEU A 100 1.13 -6.52 -14.04
N CYS A 101 1.65 -7.45 -14.84
CA CYS A 101 2.98 -7.35 -15.40
C CYS A 101 3.10 -6.16 -16.37
N ASN A 102 4.33 -5.64 -16.50
CA ASN A 102 4.66 -4.51 -17.39
C ASN A 102 3.98 -3.18 -17.02
N VAL A 103 3.99 -2.80 -15.74
CA VAL A 103 3.43 -1.53 -15.27
C VAL A 103 4.39 -0.77 -14.36
N GLU A 104 4.32 0.56 -14.43
CA GLU A 104 5.02 1.47 -13.54
C GLU A 104 4.00 2.35 -12.81
N ILE A 105 3.99 2.32 -11.48
CA ILE A 105 3.19 3.20 -10.64
C ILE A 105 4.11 4.34 -10.17
N GLY A 106 3.85 5.55 -10.67
CA GLY A 106 4.66 6.71 -10.33
C GLY A 106 4.64 7.04 -8.83
N ALA A 107 5.71 7.65 -8.34
CA ALA A 107 5.89 7.98 -6.92
C ALA A 107 4.73 8.83 -6.35
N GLY A 108 4.39 8.60 -5.09
CA GLY A 108 3.33 9.31 -4.36
C GLY A 108 1.90 8.99 -4.82
N SER A 109 1.72 8.02 -5.71
CA SER A 109 0.39 7.64 -6.20
C SER A 109 -0.41 6.84 -5.16
N ILE A 110 -1.73 6.99 -5.22
CA ILE A 110 -2.70 6.30 -4.38
C ILE A 110 -3.57 5.41 -5.28
N VAL A 111 -3.59 4.11 -5.00
CA VAL A 111 -4.42 3.13 -5.70
C VAL A 111 -5.56 2.73 -4.77
N GLU A 112 -6.80 2.94 -5.20
CA GLU A 112 -7.98 2.56 -4.42
C GLU A 112 -8.06 1.06 -4.19
N ALA A 113 -8.57 0.66 -3.03
CA ALA A 113 -8.76 -0.74 -2.68
C ALA A 113 -9.58 -1.49 -3.76
N GLY A 114 -9.17 -2.72 -4.08
CA GLY A 114 -9.80 -3.56 -5.08
C GLY A 114 -9.47 -3.22 -6.54
N SER A 115 -8.60 -2.24 -6.80
CA SER A 115 -8.28 -1.84 -8.18
C SER A 115 -7.38 -2.86 -8.89
N VAL A 116 -7.52 -2.94 -10.23
CA VAL A 116 -6.65 -3.75 -11.10
C VAL A 116 -5.79 -2.85 -11.98
N VAL A 117 -4.51 -2.72 -11.63
CA VAL A 117 -3.55 -1.89 -12.36
C VAL A 117 -2.99 -2.68 -13.53
N SER A 118 -3.56 -2.44 -14.71
CA SER A 118 -3.15 -3.04 -16.00
C SER A 118 -2.43 -2.05 -16.92
N THR A 119 -2.22 -0.82 -16.49
CA THR A 119 -1.55 0.24 -17.24
C THR A 119 -0.77 1.11 -16.25
N SER A 120 0.41 1.60 -16.67
CA SER A 120 1.24 2.47 -15.85
C SER A 120 0.50 3.74 -15.44
N LEU A 121 0.79 4.22 -14.22
CA LEU A 121 0.15 5.37 -13.60
C LEU A 121 1.15 6.50 -13.44
N PRO A 122 0.79 7.75 -13.77
CA PRO A 122 1.66 8.90 -13.54
C PRO A 122 1.90 9.12 -12.04
N ALA A 123 2.98 9.80 -11.70
CA ALA A 123 3.31 10.14 -10.32
C ALA A 123 2.25 11.07 -9.70
N GLY A 124 2.03 10.93 -8.39
CA GLY A 124 1.07 11.73 -7.64
C GLY A 124 -0.37 11.57 -8.10
N SER A 125 -0.74 10.42 -8.70
CA SER A 125 -2.10 10.16 -9.16
C SER A 125 -2.93 9.41 -8.14
N TYR A 126 -4.22 9.67 -8.09
CA TYR A 126 -5.20 8.80 -7.46
C TYR A 126 -5.95 8.04 -8.55
N CYS A 127 -5.96 6.71 -8.44
CA CYS A 127 -6.62 5.84 -9.41
C CYS A 127 -7.54 4.81 -8.76
N ALA A 128 -8.56 4.41 -9.51
CA ALA A 128 -9.61 3.52 -9.05
C ALA A 128 -10.10 2.61 -10.17
N GLY A 129 -10.68 1.46 -9.80
CA GLY A 129 -11.44 0.58 -10.69
C GLY A 129 -10.68 -0.63 -11.24
N SER A 130 -11.39 -1.43 -12.04
CA SER A 130 -10.87 -2.61 -12.74
C SER A 130 -11.35 -2.57 -14.20
N PRO A 131 -10.49 -2.16 -15.15
CA PRO A 131 -9.10 -1.73 -14.95
C PRO A 131 -8.99 -0.35 -14.29
N ALA A 132 -7.91 -0.11 -13.55
CA ALA A 132 -7.66 1.13 -12.85
C ALA A 132 -7.49 2.29 -13.83
N ARG A 133 -8.10 3.44 -13.51
CA ARG A 133 -7.98 4.69 -14.26
C ARG A 133 -7.65 5.82 -13.31
N VAL A 134 -6.86 6.78 -13.78
CA VAL A 134 -6.60 8.02 -13.04
C VAL A 134 -7.91 8.77 -12.91
N VAL A 135 -8.31 9.08 -11.67
CA VAL A 135 -9.53 9.83 -11.35
C VAL A 135 -9.19 11.30 -11.10
N CYS A 136 -8.16 11.55 -10.31
CA CYS A 136 -7.63 12.88 -10.01
C CYS A 136 -6.19 12.75 -9.50
N SER A 137 -5.58 13.84 -9.05
CA SER A 137 -4.31 13.78 -8.32
C SER A 137 -4.50 13.23 -6.89
N ALA A 138 -3.45 12.65 -6.35
CA ALA A 138 -3.40 12.20 -4.95
C ALA A 138 -3.62 13.37 -3.96
N ALA A 139 -3.17 14.57 -4.32
CA ALA A 139 -3.37 15.78 -3.52
C ALA A 139 -4.84 16.20 -3.48
N GLU A 140 -5.52 16.24 -4.65
CA GLU A 140 -6.96 16.53 -4.73
C GLU A 140 -7.78 15.49 -3.97
N TYR A 141 -7.44 14.20 -4.09
CA TYR A 141 -8.09 13.15 -3.33
C TYR A 141 -7.92 13.36 -1.82
N ALA A 142 -6.71 13.68 -1.35
CA ALA A 142 -6.46 13.95 0.06
C ALA A 142 -7.26 15.17 0.58
N GLN A 143 -7.35 16.24 -0.23
CA GLN A 143 -8.17 17.41 0.10
C GLN A 143 -9.66 17.05 0.19
N LYS A 144 -10.17 16.23 -0.72
CA LYS A 144 -11.56 15.76 -0.68
C LYS A 144 -11.86 15.02 0.62
N ILE A 145 -11.00 14.08 1.03
CA ILE A 145 -11.18 13.34 2.30
C ILE A 145 -11.09 14.27 3.52
N ALA A 146 -10.19 15.26 3.50
CA ALA A 146 -10.08 16.25 4.56
C ALA A 146 -11.35 17.13 4.66
N GLN A 147 -11.94 17.51 3.53
CA GLN A 147 -13.19 18.26 3.48
C GLN A 147 -14.37 17.41 3.97
N GLU A 148 -14.45 16.14 3.55
CA GLU A 148 -15.47 15.21 4.02
C GLU A 148 -15.45 15.04 5.55
N ALA A 149 -14.27 15.11 6.17
CA ALA A 149 -14.09 15.03 7.62
C ALA A 149 -14.09 16.39 8.34
N SER A 150 -14.30 17.50 7.64
CA SER A 150 -14.24 18.85 8.22
C SER A 150 -15.27 19.05 9.33
N GLY A 151 -14.88 19.73 10.41
CA GLY A 151 -15.74 20.01 11.57
C GLY A 151 -16.02 18.80 12.47
N ARG A 152 -15.44 17.62 12.19
CA ARG A 152 -15.54 16.43 13.04
C ARG A 152 -14.27 16.24 13.89
N PRO A 153 -14.40 15.66 15.09
CA PRO A 153 -13.24 15.43 15.94
C PRO A 153 -12.29 14.40 15.29
N ARG A 154 -11.00 14.61 15.51
CA ARG A 154 -9.96 13.63 15.16
C ARG A 154 -9.72 12.75 16.37
N HIS A 155 -9.58 11.45 16.14
CA HIS A 155 -9.30 10.47 17.19
C HIS A 155 -7.89 9.92 17.01
N THR A 156 -7.27 9.40 18.06
CA THR A 156 -5.96 8.76 17.93
C THR A 156 -6.10 7.25 17.74
N THR A 157 -5.03 6.59 17.27
CA THR A 157 -4.99 5.13 17.19
C THR A 157 -5.31 4.45 18.54
N GLU A 158 -4.91 5.05 19.66
CA GLU A 158 -5.18 4.56 21.02
C GLU A 158 -6.66 4.63 21.33
N THR A 159 -7.34 5.73 20.96
CA THR A 159 -8.79 5.86 21.13
C THR A 159 -9.52 4.75 20.35
N ILE A 160 -9.08 4.47 19.12
CA ILE A 160 -9.63 3.36 18.33
C ILE A 160 -9.33 2.01 18.99
N ALA A 161 -8.12 1.79 19.51
CA ALA A 161 -7.75 0.56 20.20
C ALA A 161 -8.51 0.38 21.54
N GLU A 162 -8.80 1.47 22.25
CA GLU A 162 -9.65 1.46 23.45
C GLU A 162 -11.08 1.05 23.11
N SER A 163 -11.63 1.46 21.97
CA SER A 163 -12.97 1.04 21.52
C SER A 163 -13.13 -0.48 21.37
N LEU A 164 -12.03 -1.20 21.09
CA LEU A 164 -12.03 -2.66 21.05
C LEU A 164 -12.13 -3.26 22.46
N ARG A 165 -11.56 -2.58 23.46
CA ARG A 165 -11.49 -3.02 24.86
C ARG A 165 -12.69 -2.57 25.70
N ARG A 166 -13.27 -1.40 25.41
CA ARG A 166 -14.35 -0.78 26.18
C ARG A 166 -15.64 -0.64 25.35
N PRO A 167 -16.74 -1.34 25.73
CA PRO A 167 -18.01 -1.25 25.03
C PRO A 167 -18.60 0.16 24.97
N GLU A 168 -18.47 0.95 26.05
CA GLU A 168 -18.93 2.35 26.14
C GLU A 168 -18.28 3.22 25.05
N THR A 169 -16.95 3.19 24.95
CA THR A 169 -16.18 3.90 23.92
C THR A 169 -16.58 3.47 22.51
N ARG A 170 -16.82 2.17 22.31
CA ARG A 170 -17.29 1.63 21.02
C ARG A 170 -18.67 2.15 20.65
N LYS A 171 -19.58 2.23 21.62
CA LYS A 171 -20.94 2.74 21.42
C LYS A 171 -20.90 4.22 21.04
N ALA A 172 -20.13 5.03 21.79
CA ALA A 172 -19.95 6.45 21.50
C ALA A 172 -19.39 6.68 20.08
N LEU A 173 -18.32 5.97 19.69
CA LEU A 173 -17.75 6.07 18.34
C LEU A 173 -18.75 5.66 17.24
N ARG A 174 -19.58 4.63 17.47
CA ARG A 174 -20.62 4.23 16.50
C ARG A 174 -21.68 5.32 16.31
N GLU A 175 -22.12 5.95 17.39
CA GLU A 175 -23.10 7.03 17.34
C GLU A 175 -22.52 8.28 16.64
N GLU A 176 -21.24 8.58 16.88
CA GLU A 176 -20.53 9.66 16.22
C GLU A 176 -20.36 9.40 14.71
N LEU A 177 -19.92 8.20 14.33
CA LEU A 177 -19.68 7.78 12.95
C LEU A 177 -20.95 7.53 12.13
N ALA A 178 -22.13 7.46 12.76
CA ALA A 178 -23.40 7.45 12.05
C ALA A 178 -23.59 8.72 11.19
N ARG A 179 -22.84 9.78 11.47
CA ARG A 179 -22.91 11.09 10.79
C ARG A 179 -21.83 11.30 9.72
N GLY A 180 -21.02 10.28 9.44
CA GLY A 180 -19.99 10.29 8.40
C GLY A 180 -18.63 9.77 8.88
N ILE A 181 -17.56 10.20 8.22
CA ILE A 181 -16.20 9.74 8.51
C ILE A 181 -15.50 10.66 9.51
N ILE A 182 -14.58 10.10 10.29
CA ILE A 182 -13.58 10.83 11.09
C ILE A 182 -12.19 10.56 10.54
N LEU A 183 -11.22 11.39 10.92
CA LEU A 183 -9.81 11.09 10.71
C LEU A 183 -9.21 10.50 11.98
N VAL A 184 -8.36 9.50 11.79
CA VAL A 184 -7.58 8.89 12.87
C VAL A 184 -6.13 9.32 12.73
N ASP A 185 -5.66 10.07 13.72
CA ASP A 185 -4.27 10.46 13.84
C ASP A 185 -3.43 9.25 14.25
N LYS A 186 -2.40 8.99 13.46
CA LYS A 186 -1.40 7.99 13.83
C LYS A 186 -0.56 8.58 14.95
N VAL A 187 -0.67 8.02 16.15
CA VAL A 187 0.34 8.23 17.18
C VAL A 187 1.60 7.53 16.73
N ASP A 188 2.72 8.22 16.87
CA ASP A 188 4.05 7.79 16.45
C ASP A 188 4.34 6.39 16.98
N SER A 189 4.06 5.37 16.14
CA SER A 189 4.56 4.03 16.35
C SER A 189 6.06 4.08 16.06
N ALA A 190 6.84 4.60 17.01
CA ALA A 190 8.30 4.75 16.97
C ALA A 190 8.85 5.31 15.64
N GLY A 191 8.92 6.65 15.53
CA GLY A 191 9.99 7.31 14.78
C GLY A 191 9.81 7.48 13.27
N ILE A 192 8.59 7.62 12.76
CA ILE A 192 8.38 8.18 11.42
C ILE A 192 7.51 9.42 11.60
N ALA A 193 8.17 10.56 11.79
CA ALA A 193 7.53 11.86 11.64
C ALA A 193 6.73 11.86 10.32
N PRO A 194 5.58 12.56 10.23
CA PRO A 194 5.01 12.88 8.93
C PRO A 194 6.14 13.50 8.12
N GLY A 195 6.65 12.76 7.13
CA GLY A 195 7.80 13.18 6.35
C GLY A 195 7.46 14.56 5.80
N ASP A 196 8.29 15.54 6.13
CA ASP A 196 8.18 16.89 5.62
C ASP A 196 7.79 16.82 4.14
N ASP A 197 6.77 17.58 3.75
CA ASP A 197 6.31 17.79 2.36
C ASP A 197 7.41 18.47 1.49
N GLN A 198 8.68 18.26 1.79
CA GLN A 198 9.80 18.69 0.98
C GLN A 198 10.05 17.66 -0.13
N ALA A 199 9.49 18.00 -1.28
CA ALA A 199 9.97 17.64 -2.62
C ALA A 199 10.51 16.20 -2.74
N LEU A 200 9.61 15.28 -3.11
CA LEU A 200 9.96 14.01 -3.76
C LEU A 200 11.08 14.28 -4.77
N LYS A 201 12.33 13.88 -4.46
CA LYS A 201 13.42 13.95 -5.43
C LYS A 201 13.01 13.12 -6.65
N PRO A 202 13.21 13.63 -7.88
CA PRO A 202 12.84 12.88 -9.07
C PRO A 202 13.56 11.53 -9.07
N TRP A 203 12.77 10.48 -9.27
CA TRP A 203 13.25 9.12 -9.53
C TRP A 203 14.31 9.15 -10.64
N PRO A 204 15.45 8.44 -10.50
CA PRO A 204 16.38 8.32 -11.60
C PRO A 204 15.65 7.63 -12.75
N ARG A 205 15.38 8.38 -13.83
CA ARG A 205 14.91 7.80 -15.08
C ARG A 205 15.96 6.79 -15.51
N SER A 206 15.70 5.50 -15.28
CA SER A 206 16.35 4.47 -16.07
C SER A 206 15.92 4.77 -17.50
N GLY A 207 16.82 5.35 -18.30
CA GLY A 207 16.58 5.52 -19.72
C GLY A 207 16.18 4.19 -20.36
N PRO A 208 15.58 4.21 -21.57
CA PRO A 208 15.22 2.99 -22.26
C PRO A 208 16.47 2.10 -22.36
N ALA A 209 16.36 0.87 -21.85
CA ALA A 209 17.31 -0.17 -22.21
C ALA A 209 17.27 -0.25 -23.74
N ARG A 210 18.37 0.17 -24.38
CA ARG A 210 18.61 -0.05 -25.79
C ARG A 210 18.81 -1.54 -26.03
#